data_AF-A0A0R3Q5S7-F1
#
_entry.id   AF-A0A0R3Q5S7-F1
#
_cell.length_a   1.000
_cell.length_b   1.000
_cell.length_c   1.000
_cell.angle_alpha   90.00
_cell.angle_beta   90.00
_cell.angle_gamma   90.00
#
_symmetry.space_group_name_H-M   'P 1'
#
loop_
_entity.id
_entity.type
_entity.pdbx_description
1 polymer ?
#
loop_
_entity_poly.entity_id
_entity_poly.type
_entity_poly.pdbx_seq_one_letter_code
_entity_poly.pdbx_strand_id
1 'polypeptide(L)'
;MEESEGDDHCPRPRGVNVTHLVKERVRQIAELIQNELVLSKAIDNRVLISGEVTKGPRTAVQRLPRHMRRRAMSYNIKRFPRMQRRFAISAVAASKHRQKPPSRFWRRRPRNLLLVIFL
;
A
#
# COMPACT_ATOMS: atom_id res chain seq x y z
N MET A 1 -22.27 9.16 -35.23
CA MET A 1 -23.36 8.86 -34.30
C MET A 1 -23.44 10.04 -33.38
N GLU A 2 -24.40 10.93 -33.62
CA GLU A 2 -24.59 12.17 -32.89
C GLU A 2 -25.16 11.83 -31.50
N GLU A 3 -24.47 12.29 -30.44
CA GLU A 3 -25.05 12.28 -29.10
C GLU A 3 -26.18 13.31 -29.10
N SER A 4 -27.43 12.82 -29.12
CA SER A 4 -28.61 13.63 -28.91
C SER A 4 -28.52 14.28 -27.52
N GLU A 5 -28.35 15.61 -27.51
CA GLU A 5 -28.50 16.49 -26.35
C GLU A 5 -29.93 16.32 -25.80
N GLY A 6 -30.07 15.38 -24.87
CA GLY A 6 -31.34 15.03 -24.26
C GLY A 6 -31.80 16.13 -23.31
N ASP A 7 -32.67 17.00 -23.83
CA ASP A 7 -33.53 17.98 -23.17
C ASP A 7 -33.52 17.93 -21.62
N ASP A 8 -32.84 18.91 -21.00
CA ASP A 8 -32.73 19.08 -19.54
C ASP A 8 -34.04 19.57 -18.88
N HIS A 9 -35.14 19.61 -19.64
CA HIS A 9 -36.40 20.17 -19.16
C HIS A 9 -37.19 19.18 -18.29
N CYS A 10 -37.18 19.39 -16.97
CA CYS A 10 -38.10 18.73 -16.04
C CYS A 10 -39.38 19.59 -15.88
N PRO A 11 -40.54 19.17 -16.42
CA PRO A 11 -41.78 19.97 -16.38
C PRO A 11 -42.40 20.09 -14.98
N ARG A 12 -41.85 19.39 -13.97
CA ARG A 12 -42.31 19.48 -12.58
C ARG A 12 -41.35 20.35 -11.76
N PRO A 13 -41.84 21.25 -10.90
CA PRO A 13 -41.01 22.20 -10.12
C PRO A 13 -40.05 21.52 -9.12
N ARG A 14 -40.20 20.21 -8.86
CA ARG A 14 -39.29 19.37 -8.07
C ARG A 14 -38.95 18.05 -8.78
N GLY A 15 -39.10 18.02 -10.11
CA GLY A 15 -38.73 16.86 -10.91
C GLY A 15 -37.22 16.73 -10.96
N VAL A 16 -36.70 15.58 -10.55
CA VAL A 16 -35.28 15.28 -10.67
C VAL A 16 -35.07 14.53 -11.98
N ASN A 17 -34.22 15.06 -12.86
CA ASN A 17 -33.79 14.33 -14.04
C ASN A 17 -32.88 13.17 -13.61
N VAL A 18 -33.44 11.96 -13.56
CA VAL A 18 -32.77 10.76 -13.05
C VAL A 18 -31.56 10.40 -13.93
N THR A 19 -31.64 10.60 -15.25
CA THR A 19 -30.55 10.22 -16.16
C THR A 19 -29.35 11.13 -15.95
N HIS A 20 -29.56 12.44 -15.82
CA HIS A 20 -28.52 13.42 -15.50
C HIS A 20 -27.89 13.13 -14.13
N LEU A 21 -28.72 12.90 -13.10
CA LEU A 21 -28.24 12.58 -11.74
C LEU A 21 -27.37 11.31 -11.73
N VAL A 22 -27.80 10.25 -12.41
CA VAL A 22 -27.06 8.99 -12.47
C VAL A 22 -25.75 9.17 -13.24
N LYS A 23 -25.72 9.92 -14.34
CA LYS A 23 -24.49 10.22 -15.09
C LYS A 23 -23.47 10.96 -14.21
N GLU A 24 -23.89 11.99 -13.50
CA GLU A 24 -23.03 12.74 -12.56
C GLU A 24 -22.54 11.85 -11.40
N ARG A 25 -23.42 11.02 -10.84
CA ARG A 25 -23.03 10.06 -9.79
C ARG A 25 -22.03 9.02 -10.27
N VAL A 26 -22.21 8.48 -11.48
CA VAL A 26 -21.26 7.53 -12.08
C VAL A 26 -19.91 8.20 -12.34
N ARG A 27 -19.89 9.46 -12.79
CA ARG A 27 -18.64 10.24 -12.91
C ARG A 27 -17.94 10.41 -11.58
N GLN A 28 -18.64 10.84 -10.53
CA GLN A 28 -18.08 11.00 -9.19
C GLN A 28 -17.56 9.68 -8.62
N ILE A 29 -18.31 8.59 -8.79
CA ILE A 29 -17.88 7.25 -8.36
C ILE A 29 -16.66 6.81 -9.15
N ALA A 30 -16.62 7.04 -10.46
CA ALA A 30 -15.45 6.72 -11.29
C ALA A 30 -14.23 7.54 -10.87
N GLU A 31 -14.40 8.82 -10.55
CA GLU A 31 -13.34 9.70 -10.05
C GLU A 31 -12.85 9.24 -8.66
N LEU A 32 -13.75 8.89 -7.75
CA LEU A 32 -13.39 8.36 -6.43
C LEU A 32 -12.69 7.00 -6.55
N ILE A 33 -13.20 6.09 -7.38
CA ILE A 33 -12.53 4.82 -7.67
C ILE A 33 -11.19 5.08 -8.31
N GLN A 34 -11.06 6.05 -9.22
CA GLN A 34 -9.78 6.40 -9.82
C GLN A 34 -8.84 7.06 -8.81
N ASN A 35 -9.30 7.90 -7.89
CA ASN A 35 -8.50 8.61 -6.87
C ASN A 35 -8.09 7.69 -5.72
N GLU A 36 -9.00 6.81 -5.29
CA GLU A 36 -8.72 5.73 -4.34
C GLU A 36 -7.84 4.66 -4.99
N LEU A 37 -8.07 4.36 -6.29
CA LEU A 37 -7.09 3.67 -7.08
C LEU A 37 -5.82 4.49 -7.24
N VAL A 38 -5.78 5.82 -7.29
CA VAL A 38 -4.54 6.61 -7.45
C VAL A 38 -3.70 6.53 -6.19
N LEU A 39 -4.24 6.25 -5.01
CA LEU A 39 -3.39 5.85 -3.87
C LEU A 39 -2.80 4.43 -4.03
N SER A 40 -3.49 3.55 -4.77
CA SER A 40 -3.06 2.17 -5.10
C SER A 40 -2.20 2.07 -6.40
N LYS A 41 -2.45 2.97 -7.36
CA LYS A 41 -1.93 3.19 -8.72
C LYS A 41 -0.99 4.38 -8.76
N ALA A 42 -0.77 5.16 -7.71
CA ALA A 42 0.47 5.95 -7.60
C ALA A 42 1.68 5.01 -7.44
N ILE A 43 1.42 3.72 -7.21
CA ILE A 43 2.32 2.61 -7.50
C ILE A 43 2.00 2.01 -8.89
N ASP A 44 1.73 2.86 -9.87
CA ASP A 44 1.50 2.48 -11.25
C ASP A 44 2.83 1.97 -11.77
N ASN A 45 2.87 0.68 -12.09
CA ASN A 45 4.04 0.00 -12.65
C ASN A 45 4.64 0.68 -13.88
N ARG A 46 3.87 1.57 -14.52
CA ARG A 46 4.21 2.33 -15.72
C ARG A 46 5.20 3.48 -15.46
N VAL A 47 5.23 4.02 -14.23
CA VAL A 47 6.20 5.07 -13.82
C VAL A 47 7.46 4.44 -13.19
N LEU A 48 7.38 3.18 -12.78
CA LEU A 48 8.49 2.44 -12.20
C LEU A 48 9.42 1.92 -13.31
N ILE A 49 10.73 2.09 -13.14
CA ILE A 49 11.77 1.64 -14.08
C ILE A 49 11.56 0.14 -14.39
N SER A 50 11.78 -0.29 -15.64
CA SER A 50 11.47 -1.63 -16.21
C SER A 50 11.94 -2.88 -15.43
N GLY A 51 12.63 -2.78 -14.29
CA GLY A 51 12.99 -3.87 -13.37
C GLY A 51 12.34 -3.79 -11.97
N GLU A 52 11.40 -2.86 -11.76
CA GLU A 52 10.69 -2.60 -10.50
C GLU A 52 9.27 -3.12 -10.47
N VAL A 53 8.81 -3.63 -11.61
CA VAL A 53 7.46 -4.10 -11.84
C VAL A 53 7.35 -5.57 -11.43
N THR A 54 6.87 -5.81 -10.21
CA THR A 54 6.37 -7.14 -9.86
C THR A 54 5.01 -7.32 -10.54
N LYS A 55 4.95 -8.11 -11.62
CA LYS A 55 3.71 -8.56 -12.23
C LYS A 55 3.03 -9.53 -11.25
N GLY A 56 2.08 -9.04 -10.44
CA GLY A 56 1.34 -9.84 -9.46
C GLY A 56 0.91 -9.08 -8.20
N PRO A 57 0.07 -9.68 -7.34
CA PRO A 57 -0.38 -9.06 -6.10
C PRO A 57 0.80 -8.78 -5.18
N ARG A 58 0.99 -7.50 -4.82
CA ARG A 58 2.10 -7.07 -3.95
C ARG A 58 1.87 -7.51 -2.51
N THR A 59 2.87 -8.14 -1.92
CA THR A 59 2.96 -8.35 -0.47
C THR A 59 3.01 -7.00 0.27
N ALA A 60 2.67 -6.98 1.57
CA ALA A 60 2.73 -5.77 2.39
C ALA A 60 4.09 -5.05 2.30
N VAL A 61 5.20 -5.80 2.22
CA VAL A 61 6.56 -5.25 2.04
C VAL A 61 6.78 -4.71 0.64
N GLN A 62 6.19 -5.31 -0.40
CA GLN A 62 6.32 -4.88 -1.80
C GLN A 62 5.57 -3.59 -2.12
N ARG A 63 4.61 -3.17 -1.28
CA ARG A 63 3.91 -1.89 -1.40
C ARG A 63 4.75 -0.68 -0.94
N LEU A 64 5.85 -0.91 -0.22
CA LEU A 64 6.77 0.14 0.22
C LEU A 64 7.76 0.54 -0.88
N PRO A 65 8.17 1.81 -0.96
CA PRO A 65 9.29 2.24 -1.80
C PRO A 65 10.60 1.49 -1.47
N ARG A 66 11.42 1.18 -2.48
CA ARG A 66 12.64 0.35 -2.34
C ARG A 66 13.56 0.78 -1.20
N HIS A 67 13.84 2.07 -1.07
CA HIS A 67 14.73 2.62 -0.04
C HIS A 67 14.19 2.42 1.39
N MET A 68 12.88 2.19 1.56
CA MET A 68 12.26 1.91 2.86
C MET A 68 12.20 0.42 3.19
N ARG A 69 12.30 -0.47 2.18
CA ARG A 69 12.08 -1.91 2.36
C ARG A 69 13.21 -2.53 3.17
N ARG A 70 12.87 -3.07 4.34
CA ARG A 70 13.83 -3.79 5.20
C ARG A 70 13.46 -5.26 5.29
N ARG A 71 14.43 -6.17 5.11
CA ARG A 71 14.22 -7.62 5.27
C ARG A 71 13.71 -7.98 6.67
N ALA A 72 14.15 -7.24 7.69
CA ALA A 72 13.72 -7.43 9.08
C ALA A 72 12.22 -7.14 9.33
N MET A 73 11.50 -6.57 8.36
CA MET A 73 10.05 -6.33 8.45
C MET A 73 9.24 -7.62 8.49
N SER A 74 9.73 -8.70 7.90
CA SER A 74 9.05 -10.00 7.99
C SER A 74 8.99 -10.47 9.44
N TYR A 75 10.10 -10.35 10.19
CA TYR A 75 10.19 -10.80 11.59
C TYR A 75 9.57 -9.85 12.62
N ASN A 76 9.49 -8.55 12.33
CA ASN A 76 9.06 -7.55 13.29
C ASN A 76 8.26 -6.41 12.65
N ILE A 77 6.98 -6.35 13.03
CA ILE A 77 6.03 -5.34 12.56
C ILE A 77 6.47 -3.90 12.85
N LYS A 78 7.25 -3.65 13.90
CA LYS A 78 7.72 -2.30 14.28
C LYS A 78 8.65 -1.68 13.23
N ARG A 79 9.19 -2.50 12.31
CA ARG A 79 10.05 -2.03 11.21
C ARG A 79 9.25 -1.39 10.07
N PHE A 80 7.92 -1.57 10.03
CA PHE A 80 7.04 -0.84 9.13
C PHE A 80 6.73 0.58 9.63
N PRO A 81 6.45 1.54 8.70
CA PRO A 81 5.85 2.83 9.03
C PRO A 81 4.56 2.66 9.84
N ARG A 82 4.31 3.57 10.80
CA ARG A 82 3.22 3.43 11.78
C ARG A 82 1.85 3.15 11.14
N MET A 83 1.50 3.90 10.10
CA MET A 83 0.22 3.75 9.41
C MET A 83 0.04 2.37 8.74
N GLN A 84 1.12 1.79 8.23
CA GLN A 84 1.07 0.51 7.50
C GLN A 84 1.13 -0.72 8.41
N ARG A 85 1.39 -0.53 9.71
CA ARG A 85 1.47 -1.64 10.67
C ARG A 85 0.15 -2.40 10.75
N ARG A 86 -1.00 -1.71 10.82
CA ARG A 86 -2.32 -2.35 10.91
C ARG A 86 -2.55 -3.34 9.78
N PHE A 87 -2.21 -2.93 8.56
CA PHE A 87 -2.32 -3.76 7.36
C PHE A 87 -1.32 -4.93 7.35
N ALA A 88 -0.07 -4.69 7.79
CA ALA A 88 0.98 -5.69 7.72
C ALA A 88 0.92 -6.75 8.84
N ILE A 89 0.14 -6.56 9.91
CA ILE A 89 0.06 -7.47 11.06
C ILE A 89 -0.33 -8.88 10.63
N SER A 90 -1.41 -9.02 9.85
CA SER A 90 -1.91 -10.33 9.39
C SER A 90 -0.88 -11.04 8.50
N ALA A 91 -0.23 -10.30 7.60
CA ALA A 91 0.79 -10.83 6.70
C ALA A 91 2.05 -11.29 7.45
N VAL A 92 2.48 -10.55 8.48
CA VAL A 92 3.62 -10.92 9.34
C VAL A 92 3.29 -12.15 10.18
N ALA A 93 2.09 -12.19 10.77
CA ALA A 93 1.63 -13.33 11.57
C ALA A 93 1.52 -14.62 10.74
N ALA A 94 1.07 -14.52 9.49
CA ALA A 94 0.99 -15.64 8.57
C ALA A 94 2.36 -16.11 8.05
N SER A 95 3.42 -15.32 8.22
CA SER A 95 4.73 -15.64 7.67
C SER A 95 5.44 -16.71 8.50
N LYS A 96 5.88 -17.78 7.83
CA LYS A 96 6.63 -18.86 8.48
C LYS A 96 8.06 -18.40 8.75
N HIS A 97 8.39 -18.15 10.01
CA HIS A 97 9.76 -17.87 10.43
C HIS A 97 10.44 -19.12 10.96
N ARG A 98 11.67 -19.35 10.51
CA ARG A 98 12.55 -20.34 11.12
C ARG A 98 12.82 -19.90 12.57
N GLN A 99 12.49 -20.77 13.53
CA GLN A 99 12.80 -20.57 14.95
C GLN A 99 14.30 -20.34 15.12
N LYS A 100 14.68 -19.52 16.12
CA LYS A 100 16.10 -19.18 16.34
C LYS A 100 16.90 -20.42 16.72
N PRO A 101 18.13 -20.57 16.22
CA PRO A 101 19.08 -21.52 16.79
C PRO A 101 19.45 -21.13 18.25
N PRO A 102 19.98 -22.08 19.04
CA PRO A 102 20.00 -22.05 20.51
C PRO A 102 20.91 -21.00 21.17
N SER A 103 21.02 -21.10 22.51
CA SER A 103 21.25 -20.04 23.49
C SER A 103 22.56 -19.21 23.41
N ARG A 104 22.60 -18.17 24.26
CA ARG A 104 23.58 -17.07 24.33
C ARG A 104 25.02 -17.48 24.67
N PHE A 105 25.32 -18.72 25.09
CA PHE A 105 26.73 -19.16 25.25
C PHE A 105 27.50 -19.02 23.91
N TRP A 106 26.88 -19.40 22.80
CA TRP A 106 27.41 -19.31 21.44
C TRP A 106 27.31 -17.90 20.80
N ARG A 107 26.83 -16.89 21.53
CA ARG A 107 26.52 -15.53 21.04
C ARG A 107 27.20 -14.38 21.81
N ARG A 108 28.04 -14.64 22.81
CA ARG A 108 28.67 -13.56 23.60
C ARG A 108 29.75 -12.85 22.76
N ARG A 109 29.76 -11.51 22.75
CA ARG A 109 30.94 -10.74 22.27
C ARG A 109 32.05 -10.84 23.33
N PRO A 110 33.33 -11.05 22.94
CA PRO A 110 34.43 -11.06 23.89
C PRO A 110 34.53 -9.70 24.60
N ARG A 111 34.92 -9.71 25.88
CA ARG A 111 34.94 -8.54 26.76
C ARG A 111 35.79 -7.36 26.23
N ASN A 112 36.66 -7.60 25.25
CA ASN A 112 37.63 -6.65 24.69
C ASN A 112 36.99 -5.50 23.86
N LEU A 113 35.71 -5.58 23.51
CA LEU A 113 35.01 -4.51 22.75
C LEU A 113 34.61 -3.29 23.61
N LEU A 114 34.74 -3.37 24.94
CA LEU A 114 34.46 -2.26 25.87
C LEU A 114 35.73 -1.69 26.54
N LEU A 115 36.91 -2.22 26.21
CA LEU A 115 38.20 -1.83 26.81
C LEU A 115 38.96 -0.75 26.01
N VAL A 116 38.48 -0.34 24.83
CA VAL A 116 39.21 0.57 23.90
C VAL A 116 38.52 1.94 23.75
N ILE A 117 37.86 2.45 24.80
CA ILE A 117 37.22 3.78 24.78
C ILE A 117 37.74 4.71 25.90
N PHE A 118 38.72 4.28 26.70
CA PHE A 118 39.44 5.16 27.63
C PHE A 118 40.95 4.85 27.64
N LEU A 119 41.65 5.30 26.59
CA LEU A 119 43.09 5.60 26.57
C LEU A 119 43.41 6.39 25.31
#